data_AF-A0A7K0NVF3-F1
#
_entry.id   AF-A0A7K0NVF3-F1
#
_cell.length_a   1.000
_cell.length_b   1.000
_cell.length_c   1.000
_cell.angle_alpha   90.00
_cell.angle_beta   90.00
_cell.angle_gamma   90.00
#
_symmetry.space_group_name_H-M   'P 1'
#
loop_
_entity.id
_entity.type
_entity.pdbx_description
1 polymer ?
#
loop_
_entity_poly.entity_id
_entity_poly.type
_entity_poly.pdbx_seq_one_letter_code
_entity_poly.pdbx_strand_id
1 'polypeptide(L)'
;MMGVPYPVHVLRVEVGTFVVMTTTQNWPEFAVNLSNVLALEAPPIAITFNEAPPAGVEAFDAPFPEPLPDGRTGRVPAGCAFWIESADKTFTTIAEDHGNCSVGSVVLGFKNFDEVVGNSDVAAMLETGWVTEDVVPQIPVITEKPGAVTYGPLTETPFDPDVVLIRVNGEQLMLLNDALPDMRLAGKPQCHIVALAKEQGVIAASLGCALSRVRSGMSAEEMTCAIPAARLGEVLAALITTAGADGQVASYAGEDALRFS
;
A
#
# COMPACT_ATOMS: atom_id res chain seq x y z
N MET A 1 2.60 76.25 4.45
CA MET A 1 2.34 75.38 5.62
C MET A 1 2.76 73.98 5.23
N MET A 2 3.70 73.41 5.97
CA MET A 2 4.31 72.09 5.72
C MET A 2 3.29 70.97 5.99
N GLY A 3 3.15 70.03 5.06
CA GLY A 3 2.41 68.78 5.26
C GLY A 3 3.37 67.61 5.16
N VAL A 4 3.53 66.88 6.26
CA VAL A 4 4.37 65.68 6.39
C VAL A 4 3.66 64.48 5.71
N PRO A 5 4.32 63.64 4.90
CA PRO A 5 3.70 62.42 4.41
C PRO A 5 3.84 61.29 5.46
N TYR A 6 2.71 60.69 5.83
CA TYR A 6 2.66 59.43 6.58
C TYR A 6 3.05 58.25 5.67
N PRO A 7 3.82 57.26 6.15
CA PRO A 7 4.05 56.03 5.40
C PRO A 7 2.81 55.14 5.49
N VAL A 8 2.29 54.72 4.34
CA VAL A 8 1.28 53.66 4.24
C VAL A 8 2.01 52.33 4.37
N HIS A 9 1.81 51.62 5.48
CA HIS A 9 2.26 50.24 5.61
C HIS A 9 1.43 49.36 4.67
N VAL A 10 2.03 48.97 3.54
CA VAL A 10 1.50 47.89 2.70
C VAL A 10 1.85 46.57 3.38
N LEU A 11 0.88 45.99 4.08
CA LEU A 11 0.93 44.58 4.49
C LEU A 11 0.95 43.72 3.22
N ARG A 12 2.13 43.22 2.87
CA ARG A 12 2.27 42.11 1.93
C ARG A 12 1.73 40.86 2.65
N VAL A 13 0.52 40.45 2.30
CA VAL A 13 0.05 39.09 2.56
C VAL A 13 0.63 38.24 1.44
N GLU A 14 1.64 37.43 1.76
CA GLU A 14 2.06 36.35 0.87
C GLU A 14 0.94 35.31 0.84
N VAL A 15 0.19 35.29 -0.25
CA VAL A 15 -0.74 34.20 -0.54
C VAL A 15 0.14 33.01 -0.91
N GLY A 16 0.32 32.09 0.04
CA GLY A 16 0.94 30.81 -0.21
C GLY A 16 0.26 30.13 -1.39
N THR A 17 1.05 29.63 -2.32
CA THR A 17 0.56 28.89 -3.48
C THR A 17 -0.11 27.62 -2.98
N PHE A 18 -1.44 27.60 -2.95
CA PHE A 18 -2.20 26.36 -2.78
C PHE A 18 -1.98 25.54 -4.04
N VAL A 19 -1.10 24.53 -3.97
CA VAL A 19 -1.05 23.49 -4.99
C VAL A 19 -2.32 22.67 -4.77
N VAL A 20 -3.34 22.92 -5.59
CA VAL A 20 -4.48 22.01 -5.70
C VAL A 20 -3.90 20.72 -6.30
N MET A 21 -3.68 19.71 -5.46
CA MET A 21 -3.29 18.40 -5.94
C MET A 21 -4.51 17.80 -6.65
N THR A 22 -4.44 17.71 -7.97
CA THR A 22 -5.49 17.14 -8.82
C THR A 22 -5.05 15.78 -9.31
N THR A 23 -5.94 14.80 -9.31
CA THR A 23 -5.70 13.49 -9.91
C THR A 23 -5.54 13.61 -11.43
N THR A 24 -4.64 12.84 -12.03
CA THR A 24 -4.44 12.77 -13.49
C THR A 24 -5.26 11.66 -14.15
N GLN A 25 -5.79 10.72 -13.36
CA GLN A 25 -6.63 9.61 -13.81
C GLN A 25 -7.99 9.64 -13.10
N ASN A 26 -8.96 8.92 -13.66
CA ASN A 26 -10.25 8.66 -13.02
C ASN A 26 -10.13 7.44 -12.08
N TRP A 27 -9.44 7.63 -10.95
CA TRP A 27 -9.25 6.58 -9.95
C TRP A 27 -10.54 5.93 -9.44
N PRO A 28 -11.65 6.67 -9.24
CA PRO A 28 -12.93 6.05 -8.89
C PRO A 28 -13.42 5.05 -9.93
N GLU A 29 -13.33 5.39 -11.22
CA GLU A 29 -13.71 4.47 -12.30
C GLU A 29 -12.77 3.26 -12.36
N PHE A 30 -11.47 3.46 -12.19
CA PHE A 30 -10.50 2.35 -12.15
C PHE A 30 -10.76 1.41 -10.97
N ALA A 31 -11.07 1.96 -9.79
CA ALA A 31 -11.41 1.17 -8.62
C ALA A 31 -12.66 0.32 -8.86
N VAL A 32 -13.73 0.92 -9.40
CA VAL A 32 -14.98 0.19 -9.74
C VAL A 32 -14.72 -0.90 -10.76
N ASN A 33 -13.98 -0.60 -11.84
CA ASN A 33 -13.67 -1.59 -12.87
C ASN A 33 -12.82 -2.73 -12.33
N LEU A 34 -11.83 -2.43 -11.47
CA LEU A 34 -10.96 -3.43 -10.86
C LEU A 34 -11.73 -4.33 -9.91
N SER A 35 -12.59 -3.75 -9.06
CA SER A 35 -13.48 -4.51 -8.17
C SER A 35 -14.43 -5.40 -8.95
N ASN A 36 -15.01 -4.92 -10.05
CA ASN A 36 -15.97 -5.68 -10.83
C ASN A 36 -15.31 -6.83 -11.60
N VAL A 37 -14.19 -6.59 -12.28
CA VAL A 37 -13.55 -7.61 -13.12
C VAL A 37 -12.97 -8.77 -12.28
N LEU A 38 -12.50 -8.48 -11.07
CA LEU A 38 -11.97 -9.47 -10.14
C LEU A 38 -13.02 -9.95 -9.12
N ALA A 39 -14.21 -9.36 -9.08
CA ALA A 39 -15.19 -9.59 -8.01
C ALA A 39 -14.58 -9.45 -6.59
N LEU A 40 -13.84 -8.36 -6.35
CA LEU A 40 -13.13 -8.14 -5.08
C LEU A 40 -14.09 -8.02 -3.90
N GLU A 41 -13.78 -8.70 -2.79
CA GLU A 41 -14.50 -8.54 -1.52
C GLU A 41 -14.12 -7.23 -0.81
N ALA A 42 -12.88 -6.79 -1.00
CA ALA A 42 -12.34 -5.59 -0.40
C ALA A 42 -12.08 -4.50 -1.46
N PRO A 43 -12.31 -3.22 -1.14
CA PRO A 43 -12.01 -2.15 -2.07
C PRO A 43 -10.49 -2.06 -2.34
N PRO A 44 -10.09 -1.76 -3.59
CA PRO A 44 -8.72 -1.35 -3.89
C PRO A 44 -8.37 -0.11 -3.06
N ILE A 45 -7.15 -0.07 -2.52
CA ILE A 45 -6.65 1.08 -1.77
C ILE A 45 -5.53 1.79 -2.52
N ALA A 46 -5.47 3.10 -2.35
CA ALA A 46 -4.37 3.97 -2.74
C ALA A 46 -3.32 4.03 -1.63
N ILE A 47 -2.05 3.90 -2.00
CA ILE A 47 -0.89 4.15 -1.12
C ILE A 47 -0.03 5.21 -1.78
N THR A 48 0.19 6.31 -1.07
CA THR A 48 0.96 7.46 -1.57
C THR A 48 1.98 7.89 -0.54
N PHE A 49 3.19 8.11 -1.00
CA PHE A 49 4.30 8.52 -0.17
C PHE A 49 4.54 10.02 -0.37
N ASN A 50 4.64 10.76 0.73
CA ASN A 50 4.77 12.21 0.71
C ASN A 50 5.98 12.64 1.54
N GLU A 51 6.62 13.74 1.14
CA GLU A 51 7.71 14.35 1.92
C GLU A 51 7.22 14.88 3.28
N ALA A 52 5.95 15.27 3.38
CA ALA A 52 5.30 15.72 4.59
C ALA A 52 3.80 15.39 4.54
N PRO A 53 3.08 15.34 5.68
CA PRO A 53 1.64 15.11 5.69
C PRO A 53 0.90 16.09 4.76
N PRO A 54 0.11 15.61 3.79
CA PRO A 54 -0.60 16.50 2.87
C PRO A 54 -1.69 17.28 3.60
N ALA A 55 -1.92 18.52 3.16
CA ALA A 55 -2.99 19.36 3.70
C ALA A 55 -4.37 18.77 3.39
N GLY A 56 -5.28 18.81 4.37
CA GLY A 56 -6.67 18.39 4.19
C GLY A 56 -6.92 16.88 4.30
N VAL A 57 -5.89 16.08 4.60
CA VAL A 57 -6.04 14.65 4.93
C VAL A 57 -5.83 14.47 6.44
N GLU A 58 -6.77 13.79 7.10
CA GLU A 58 -6.67 13.53 8.54
C GLU A 58 -5.51 12.59 8.86
N ALA A 59 -4.90 12.77 10.04
CA ALA A 59 -3.91 11.85 10.55
C ALA A 59 -4.57 10.58 11.10
N PHE A 60 -3.88 9.45 11.02
CA PHE A 60 -4.30 8.24 11.73
C PHE A 60 -4.08 8.43 13.23
N ASP A 61 -5.17 8.43 14.02
CA ASP A 61 -5.10 8.79 15.45
C ASP A 61 -5.57 7.67 16.39
N ALA A 62 -5.22 6.41 16.10
CA ALA A 62 -5.39 5.33 17.09
C ALA A 62 -4.36 5.49 18.23
N PRO A 63 -4.71 5.16 19.49
CA PRO A 63 -3.80 5.33 20.62
C PRO A 63 -2.54 4.47 20.49
N PHE A 64 -1.41 4.97 20.98
CA PHE A 64 -0.19 4.17 21.12
C PHE A 64 -0.33 3.20 22.30
N PRO A 65 0.10 1.93 22.15
CA PRO A 65 0.32 1.06 23.29
C PRO A 65 1.59 1.50 24.05
N GLU A 66 1.71 1.03 25.29
CA GLU A 66 2.95 1.16 26.06
C GLU A 66 4.14 0.60 25.24
N PRO A 67 5.26 1.34 25.12
CA PRO A 67 6.41 0.87 24.39
C PRO A 67 6.97 -0.43 24.96
N LEU A 68 7.49 -1.29 24.08
CA LEU A 68 8.24 -2.47 24.46
C LEU A 68 9.59 -2.09 25.10
N PRO A 69 10.28 -3.02 25.80
CA PRO A 69 11.60 -2.75 26.39
C PRO A 69 12.67 -2.28 25.40
N ASP A 70 12.53 -2.65 24.12
CA ASP A 70 13.39 -2.19 23.02
C ASP A 70 12.95 -0.84 22.41
N GLY A 71 11.96 -0.18 23.03
CA GLY A 71 11.42 1.10 22.61
C GLY A 71 10.43 1.03 21.45
N ARG A 72 10.17 -0.16 20.88
CA ARG A 72 9.19 -0.28 19.79
C ARG A 72 7.79 0.04 20.28
N THR A 73 7.11 0.91 19.53
CA THR A 73 5.69 1.22 19.65
C THR A 73 5.20 1.70 18.28
N GLY A 74 3.89 1.75 18.09
CA GLY A 74 3.24 2.24 16.89
C GLY A 74 1.74 2.18 17.09
N ARG A 75 0.99 2.90 16.25
CA ARG A 75 -0.48 2.94 16.37
C ARG A 75 -1.15 1.65 15.90
N VAL A 76 -0.40 0.78 15.22
CA VAL A 76 -0.86 -0.53 14.75
C VAL A 76 0.21 -1.61 14.98
N PRO A 77 -0.17 -2.90 14.98
CA PRO A 77 0.78 -4.00 15.16
C PRO A 77 1.86 -4.08 14.05
N ALA A 78 1.56 -3.66 12.83
CA ALA A 78 2.48 -3.50 11.70
C ALA A 78 1.88 -2.60 10.61
N GLY A 79 2.72 -2.00 9.76
CA GLY A 79 2.25 -1.14 8.67
C GLY A 79 1.26 -1.78 7.69
N CYS A 80 1.31 -3.11 7.50
CA CYS A 80 0.31 -3.82 6.69
C CYS A 80 -1.11 -3.86 7.31
N ALA A 81 -1.26 -3.51 8.59
CA ALA A 81 -2.57 -3.29 9.20
C ALA A 81 -3.25 -2.02 8.67
N PHE A 82 -2.48 -1.01 8.24
CA PHE A 82 -3.05 0.18 7.61
C PHE A 82 -3.81 -0.14 6.33
N TRP A 83 -3.46 -1.22 5.62
CA TRP A 83 -4.18 -1.65 4.43
C TRP A 83 -5.61 -2.09 4.73
N ILE A 84 -5.86 -2.54 5.96
CA ILE A 84 -7.17 -2.97 6.43
C ILE A 84 -7.94 -1.76 6.94
N GLU A 85 -7.28 -0.94 7.76
CA GLU A 85 -7.85 0.31 8.27
C GLU A 85 -8.27 1.28 7.17
N SER A 86 -7.56 1.28 6.03
CA SER A 86 -7.80 2.21 4.93
C SER A 86 -8.83 1.72 3.92
N ALA A 87 -9.52 0.60 4.20
CA ALA A 87 -10.56 0.08 3.31
C ALA A 87 -11.77 1.03 3.23
N ASP A 88 -12.07 1.76 4.31
CA ASP A 88 -13.30 2.57 4.43
C ASP A 88 -13.03 4.06 4.73
N LYS A 89 -11.76 4.47 4.84
CA LYS A 89 -11.38 5.85 5.20
C LYS A 89 -9.99 6.20 4.67
N THR A 90 -9.82 7.47 4.31
CA THR A 90 -8.51 8.03 3.94
C THR A 90 -7.84 8.68 5.14
N PHE A 91 -6.56 8.37 5.38
CA PHE A 91 -5.75 8.97 6.44
C PHE A 91 -4.28 8.99 6.10
N THR A 92 -3.54 9.84 6.78
CA THR A 92 -2.09 9.97 6.69
C THR A 92 -1.41 9.42 7.93
N THR A 93 -0.28 8.75 7.73
CA THR A 93 0.58 8.21 8.78
C THR A 93 1.98 8.83 8.69
N ILE A 94 2.69 8.87 9.81
CA ILE A 94 4.10 9.25 9.94
C ILE A 94 4.93 8.07 10.48
N ALA A 95 6.25 8.21 10.50
CA ALA A 95 7.19 7.13 10.87
C ALA A 95 6.84 6.45 12.22
N GLU A 96 6.43 7.23 13.21
CA GLU A 96 6.05 6.77 14.55
C GLU A 96 4.86 5.80 14.52
N ASP A 97 3.91 6.00 13.61
CA ASP A 97 2.71 5.17 13.52
C ASP A 97 3.05 3.73 13.08
N HIS A 98 4.15 3.56 12.33
CA HIS A 98 4.66 2.29 11.79
C HIS A 98 5.66 1.58 12.72
N GLY A 99 6.08 2.23 13.80
CA GLY A 99 7.27 1.87 14.57
C GLY A 99 7.25 0.51 15.27
N ASN A 100 6.08 -0.16 15.33
CA ASN A 100 5.95 -1.45 16.00
C ASN A 100 6.50 -2.63 15.17
N CYS A 101 6.63 -2.46 13.86
CA CYS A 101 7.19 -3.49 12.96
C CYS A 101 8.50 -3.01 12.35
N SER A 102 9.61 -3.61 12.77
CA SER A 102 10.96 -3.24 12.31
C SER A 102 11.13 -3.41 10.80
N VAL A 103 10.75 -4.58 10.27
CA VAL A 103 10.83 -4.86 8.83
C VAL A 103 9.92 -3.94 8.02
N GLY A 104 8.71 -3.67 8.52
CA GLY A 104 7.79 -2.72 7.88
C GLY A 104 8.37 -1.31 7.80
N SER A 105 8.95 -0.83 8.92
CA SER A 105 9.58 0.48 8.99
C SER A 105 10.76 0.62 8.01
N VAL A 106 11.56 -0.44 7.86
CA VAL A 106 12.67 -0.46 6.89
C VAL A 106 12.17 -0.51 5.45
N VAL A 107 11.23 -1.41 5.15
CA VAL A 107 10.68 -1.55 3.79
C VAL A 107 10.02 -0.26 3.30
N LEU A 108 9.31 0.46 4.17
CA LEU A 108 8.66 1.72 3.82
C LEU A 108 9.60 2.94 3.87
N GLY A 109 10.90 2.74 4.13
CA GLY A 109 11.90 3.80 4.07
C GLY A 109 11.94 4.73 5.30
N PHE A 110 11.21 4.40 6.37
CA PHE A 110 11.17 5.19 7.61
C PHE A 110 12.40 4.96 8.51
N LYS A 111 13.02 3.79 8.43
CA LYS A 111 14.22 3.43 9.21
C LYS A 111 15.23 2.69 8.35
N ASN A 112 16.51 2.79 8.69
CA ASN A 112 17.55 1.92 8.14
C ASN A 112 17.64 0.62 8.96
N PHE A 113 18.23 -0.43 8.37
CA PHE A 113 18.35 -1.72 9.06
C PHE A 113 19.19 -1.64 10.34
N ASP A 114 20.28 -0.88 10.33
CA ASP A 114 21.16 -0.69 11.50
C ASP A 114 20.42 -0.08 12.71
N GLU A 115 19.32 0.64 12.48
CA GLU A 115 18.49 1.24 13.53
C GLU A 115 17.55 0.23 14.19
N VAL A 116 17.29 -0.92 13.54
CA VAL A 116 16.32 -1.92 14.00
C VAL A 116 16.92 -3.29 14.27
N VAL A 117 18.19 -3.52 13.93
CA VAL A 117 18.86 -4.81 14.11
C VAL A 117 18.84 -5.32 15.56
N GLY A 118 18.84 -4.41 16.54
CA GLY A 118 18.76 -4.72 17.97
C GLY A 118 17.35 -4.95 18.51
N ASN A 119 16.31 -4.80 17.68
CA ASN A 119 14.92 -4.93 18.14
C ASN A 119 14.54 -6.39 18.35
N SER A 120 13.68 -6.63 19.34
CA SER A 120 13.26 -7.97 19.74
C SER A 120 12.44 -8.71 18.67
N ASP A 121 11.74 -8.01 17.76
CA ASP A 121 11.07 -8.68 16.63
C ASP A 121 12.07 -9.17 15.58
N VAL A 122 13.14 -8.41 15.31
CA VAL A 122 14.23 -8.84 14.43
C VAL A 122 14.97 -10.02 15.05
N ALA A 123 15.31 -9.95 16.33
CA ALA A 123 15.93 -11.06 17.06
C ALA A 123 15.08 -12.34 16.98
N ALA A 124 13.77 -12.25 17.25
CA ALA A 124 12.87 -13.39 17.16
C ALA A 124 12.84 -14.03 15.75
N MET A 125 12.90 -13.22 14.69
CA MET A 125 12.94 -13.72 13.31
C MET A 125 14.27 -14.43 12.97
N LEU A 126 15.39 -13.93 13.49
CA LEU A 126 16.71 -14.53 13.28
C LEU A 126 16.89 -15.82 14.12
N GLU A 127 16.53 -15.77 15.41
CA GLU A 127 16.66 -16.89 16.35
C GLU A 127 15.81 -18.11 15.94
N THR A 128 14.64 -17.87 15.35
CA THR A 128 13.79 -18.95 14.84
C THR A 128 14.23 -19.49 13.47
N GLY A 129 15.22 -18.86 12.84
CA GLY A 129 15.61 -19.13 11.45
C GLY A 129 14.52 -18.74 10.45
N TRP A 130 13.53 -17.93 10.85
CA TRP A 130 12.48 -17.46 9.96
C TRP A 130 13.05 -16.52 8.88
N VAL A 131 14.09 -15.76 9.18
CA VAL A 131 14.92 -15.01 8.23
C VAL A 131 16.40 -15.28 8.56
N THR A 132 17.25 -15.29 7.54
CA THR A 132 18.70 -15.35 7.70
C THR A 132 19.32 -13.99 7.39
N GLU A 133 20.48 -13.70 7.99
CA GLU A 133 21.15 -12.39 7.85
C GLU A 133 21.47 -12.04 6.39
N ASP A 134 21.78 -13.03 5.55
CA ASP A 134 22.09 -12.85 4.13
C ASP A 134 20.88 -12.44 3.27
N VAL A 135 19.67 -12.71 3.74
CA VAL A 135 18.42 -12.35 3.04
C VAL A 135 18.03 -10.90 3.31
N VAL A 136 18.41 -10.34 4.45
CA VAL A 136 18.01 -8.98 4.86
C VAL A 136 18.41 -7.91 3.84
N PRO A 137 19.67 -7.86 3.33
CA PRO A 137 20.09 -6.85 2.36
C PRO A 137 19.38 -6.94 1.00
N GLN A 138 18.68 -8.05 0.73
CA GLN A 138 17.99 -8.30 -0.54
C GLN A 138 16.55 -7.82 -0.53
N ILE A 139 16.03 -7.39 0.63
CA ILE A 139 14.65 -6.92 0.76
C ILE A 139 14.52 -5.57 0.02
N PRO A 140 13.61 -5.45 -0.96
CA PRO A 140 13.30 -4.17 -1.58
C PRO A 140 12.79 -3.16 -0.55
N VAL A 141 13.32 -1.93 -0.62
CA VAL A 141 12.97 -0.83 0.29
C VAL A 141 12.65 0.44 -0.51
N ILE A 142 11.78 1.28 0.04
CA ILE A 142 11.54 2.64 -0.46
C ILE A 142 12.76 3.52 -0.13
N THR A 143 13.32 4.18 -1.14
CA THR A 143 14.61 4.89 -1.02
C THR A 143 14.47 6.39 -0.76
N GLU A 144 13.32 6.97 -1.09
CA GLU A 144 13.07 8.42 -1.00
C GLU A 144 12.95 8.95 0.45
N LYS A 145 12.85 8.05 1.45
CA LYS A 145 12.69 8.38 2.88
C LYS A 145 11.48 9.30 3.14
N PRO A 146 10.25 8.77 2.99
CA PRO A 146 9.04 9.57 3.12
C PRO A 146 8.89 10.20 4.51
N GLY A 147 8.35 11.41 4.57
CA GLY A 147 7.92 12.02 5.84
C GLY A 147 6.51 11.59 6.24
N ALA A 148 5.70 11.13 5.28
CA ALA A 148 4.36 10.63 5.52
C ALA A 148 3.93 9.60 4.47
N VAL A 149 2.98 8.73 4.83
CA VAL A 149 2.29 7.84 3.88
C VAL A 149 0.79 7.97 4.07
N THR A 150 0.09 8.31 2.98
CA THR A 150 -1.38 8.36 2.94
C THR A 150 -1.93 7.06 2.38
N TYR A 151 -2.91 6.52 3.09
CA TYR A 151 -3.70 5.34 2.73
C TYR A 151 -5.17 5.73 2.59
N GLY A 152 -5.89 5.10 1.67
CA GLY A 152 -7.34 5.27 1.58
C GLY A 152 -7.98 4.44 0.48
N PRO A 153 -9.31 4.36 0.40
CA PRO A 153 -10.00 3.73 -0.72
C PRO A 153 -9.59 4.43 -2.03
N LEU A 154 -9.29 3.66 -3.07
CA LEU A 154 -8.90 4.22 -4.37
C LEU A 154 -10.02 5.10 -4.96
N THR A 155 -11.27 4.83 -4.61
CA THR A 155 -12.45 5.63 -4.99
C THR A 155 -12.47 7.03 -4.39
N GLU A 156 -11.72 7.27 -3.32
CA GLU A 156 -11.72 8.51 -2.55
C GLU A 156 -10.34 9.17 -2.52
N THR A 157 -9.40 8.68 -3.33
CA THR A 157 -8.03 9.17 -3.27
C THR A 157 -7.95 10.66 -3.65
N PRO A 158 -7.36 11.52 -2.81
CA PRO A 158 -7.31 12.96 -3.03
C PRO A 158 -6.26 13.39 -4.07
N PHE A 159 -5.35 12.49 -4.44
CA PHE A 159 -4.25 12.73 -5.38
C PHE A 159 -3.86 11.43 -6.07
N ASP A 160 -2.97 11.51 -7.08
CA ASP A 160 -2.48 10.30 -7.74
C ASP A 160 -1.67 9.44 -6.75
N PRO A 161 -2.01 8.15 -6.58
CA PRO A 161 -1.22 7.26 -5.75
C PRO A 161 0.07 6.84 -6.43
N ASP A 162 1.04 6.39 -5.64
CA ASP A 162 2.21 5.68 -6.15
C ASP A 162 1.86 4.21 -6.45
N VAL A 163 1.10 3.60 -5.54
CA VAL A 163 0.77 2.18 -5.57
C VAL A 163 -0.73 2.01 -5.31
N VAL A 164 -1.35 1.16 -6.12
CA VAL A 164 -2.68 0.59 -5.86
C VAL A 164 -2.48 -0.79 -5.26
N LEU A 165 -3.07 -1.04 -4.09
CA LEU A 165 -3.03 -2.35 -3.45
C LEU A 165 -4.44 -2.96 -3.47
N ILE A 166 -4.52 -4.22 -3.91
CA ILE A 166 -5.74 -5.02 -3.84
C ILE A 166 -5.53 -6.24 -2.95
N ARG A 167 -6.61 -6.64 -2.26
CA ARG A 167 -6.70 -7.92 -1.55
C ARG A 167 -7.44 -8.90 -2.43
N VAL A 168 -6.85 -10.08 -2.63
CA VAL A 168 -7.32 -11.07 -3.61
C VAL A 168 -7.32 -12.48 -3.02
N ASN A 169 -8.20 -13.36 -3.46
CA ASN A 169 -8.15 -14.79 -3.14
C ASN A 169 -7.38 -15.59 -4.20
N GLY A 170 -7.36 -16.92 -4.09
CA GLY A 170 -6.62 -17.81 -5.01
C GLY A 170 -7.12 -17.75 -6.45
N GLU A 171 -8.42 -17.67 -6.67
CA GLU A 171 -9.02 -17.57 -8.00
C GLU A 171 -8.66 -16.24 -8.66
N GLN A 172 -8.75 -15.14 -7.91
CA GLN A 172 -8.39 -13.81 -8.38
C GLN A 172 -6.88 -13.69 -8.68
N LEU A 173 -6.04 -14.34 -7.86
CA LEU A 173 -4.59 -14.37 -8.11
C LEU A 173 -4.23 -15.22 -9.34
N MET A 174 -4.96 -16.32 -9.60
CA MET A 174 -4.83 -17.10 -10.84
C MET A 174 -5.11 -16.20 -12.05
N LEU A 175 -6.25 -15.51 -12.06
CA LEU A 175 -6.61 -14.59 -13.13
C LEU A 175 -5.59 -13.45 -13.32
N LEU A 176 -5.09 -12.86 -12.22
CA LEU A 176 -4.01 -11.87 -12.28
C LEU A 176 -2.74 -12.45 -12.91
N ASN A 177 -2.34 -13.65 -12.52
CA ASN A 177 -1.15 -14.32 -13.05
C ASN A 177 -1.26 -14.62 -14.54
N ASP A 178 -2.44 -15.03 -15.01
CA ASP A 178 -2.68 -15.34 -16.41
C ASP A 178 -2.77 -14.06 -17.26
N ALA A 179 -3.37 -12.99 -16.73
CA ALA A 179 -3.41 -11.68 -17.38
C ALA A 179 -2.04 -10.98 -17.40
N LEU A 180 -1.19 -11.24 -16.40
CA LEU A 180 0.05 -10.51 -16.15
C LEU A 180 1.20 -11.51 -15.94
N PRO A 181 1.73 -12.15 -17.01
CA PRO A 181 2.72 -13.22 -16.88
C PRO A 181 4.05 -12.76 -16.25
N ASP A 182 4.35 -11.46 -16.31
CA ASP A 182 5.53 -10.86 -15.69
C ASP A 182 5.29 -10.42 -14.23
N MET A 183 4.08 -10.62 -13.69
CA MET A 183 3.78 -10.31 -12.28
C MET A 183 4.67 -11.15 -11.37
N ARG A 184 5.34 -10.49 -10.44
CA ARG A 184 6.21 -11.18 -9.50
C ARG A 184 5.41 -11.76 -8.35
N LEU A 185 5.46 -13.08 -8.19
CA LEU A 185 5.02 -13.74 -6.97
C LEU A 185 6.11 -13.65 -5.91
N ALA A 186 5.72 -13.20 -4.73
CA ALA A 186 6.62 -12.95 -3.63
C ALA A 186 6.11 -13.57 -2.33
N GLY A 187 7.05 -13.92 -1.46
CA GLY A 187 6.78 -14.53 -0.16
C GLY A 187 6.88 -13.50 0.96
N LYS A 188 7.85 -13.71 1.85
CA LYS A 188 8.16 -12.81 2.96
C LYS A 188 9.31 -11.84 2.62
N PRO A 189 9.29 -10.62 3.17
CA PRO A 189 8.20 -10.02 3.93
C PRO A 189 7.12 -9.46 3.00
N GLN A 190 5.83 -9.65 3.32
CA GLN A 190 4.71 -9.21 2.47
C GLN A 190 4.80 -7.74 2.05
N CYS A 191 5.19 -6.84 2.95
CA CYS A 191 5.25 -5.40 2.67
C CYS A 191 6.20 -5.03 1.52
N HIS A 192 7.15 -5.88 1.14
CA HIS A 192 8.11 -5.54 0.08
C HIS A 192 7.50 -5.41 -1.32
N ILE A 193 6.27 -5.92 -1.54
CA ILE A 193 5.58 -5.75 -2.82
C ILE A 193 5.26 -4.28 -3.09
N VAL A 194 5.09 -3.47 -2.03
CA VAL A 194 4.89 -2.02 -2.14
C VAL A 194 6.16 -1.36 -2.67
N ALA A 195 7.33 -1.78 -2.17
CA ALA A 195 8.60 -1.27 -2.66
C ALA A 195 8.91 -1.73 -4.08
N LEU A 196 8.60 -2.98 -4.44
CA LEU A 196 8.70 -3.46 -5.82
C LEU A 196 7.83 -2.63 -6.78
N ALA A 197 6.59 -2.34 -6.39
CA ALA A 197 5.67 -1.56 -7.20
C ALA A 197 6.15 -0.12 -7.37
N LYS A 198 6.48 0.57 -6.27
CA LYS A 198 6.85 1.98 -6.29
C LYS A 198 8.23 2.23 -6.92
N GLU A 199 9.26 1.48 -6.52
CA GLU A 199 10.64 1.77 -6.91
C GLU A 199 11.00 1.15 -8.26
N GLN A 200 10.39 0.01 -8.61
CA GLN A 200 10.80 -0.79 -9.76
C GLN A 200 9.72 -0.85 -10.85
N GLY A 201 8.53 -0.29 -10.62
CA GLY A 201 7.41 -0.39 -11.55
C GLY A 201 6.94 -1.84 -11.78
N VAL A 202 7.24 -2.74 -10.84
CA VAL A 202 6.92 -4.17 -10.94
C VAL A 202 5.57 -4.43 -10.27
N ILE A 203 4.63 -5.03 -11.00
CA ILE A 203 3.41 -5.57 -10.40
C ILE A 203 3.81 -6.81 -9.60
N ALA A 204 3.48 -6.82 -8.30
CA ALA A 204 3.94 -7.86 -7.40
C ALA A 204 2.82 -8.32 -6.47
N ALA A 205 2.61 -9.63 -6.40
CA ALA A 205 1.67 -10.24 -5.47
C ALA A 205 2.41 -10.99 -4.37
N SER A 206 1.90 -10.89 -3.15
CA SER A 206 2.39 -11.59 -1.97
C SER A 206 1.38 -12.63 -1.50
N LEU A 207 1.86 -13.86 -1.32
CA LEU A 207 1.13 -14.95 -0.64
C LEU A 207 0.93 -14.68 0.86
N GLY A 208 1.63 -13.67 1.38
CA GLY A 208 1.59 -13.21 2.75
C GLY A 208 2.78 -13.70 3.55
N CYS A 209 2.97 -13.10 4.73
CA CYS A 209 3.98 -13.53 5.68
C CYS A 209 3.35 -13.87 7.03
N ALA A 210 3.97 -14.79 7.78
CA ALA A 210 3.47 -15.24 9.08
C ALA A 210 3.17 -14.07 10.04
N LEU A 211 4.05 -13.05 10.05
CA LEU A 211 3.86 -11.85 10.87
C LEU A 211 2.64 -11.04 10.43
N SER A 212 2.45 -10.83 9.12
CA SER A 212 1.29 -10.07 8.62
C SER A 212 -0.01 -10.78 8.95
N ARG A 213 -0.09 -12.10 8.78
CA ARG A 213 -1.33 -12.86 9.04
C ARG A 213 -1.85 -12.64 10.46
N VAL A 214 -0.95 -12.62 11.45
CA VAL A 214 -1.32 -12.37 12.84
C VAL A 214 -1.63 -10.90 13.10
N ARG A 215 -0.94 -9.98 12.41
CA ARG A 215 -0.97 -8.53 12.74
C ARG A 215 -2.01 -7.73 11.98
N SER A 216 -2.39 -8.13 10.77
CA SER A 216 -3.38 -7.43 9.95
C SER A 216 -4.79 -8.00 10.11
N GLY A 217 -4.94 -9.23 10.62
CA GLY A 217 -6.24 -9.90 10.73
C GLY A 217 -6.82 -10.34 9.38
N MET A 218 -6.03 -10.31 8.29
CA MET A 218 -6.44 -10.86 7.00
C MET A 218 -6.70 -12.36 7.09
N SER A 219 -7.71 -12.83 6.36
CA SER A 219 -8.04 -14.26 6.24
C SER A 219 -6.83 -15.06 5.73
N ALA A 220 -6.80 -16.36 6.03
CA ALA A 220 -5.80 -17.27 5.48
C ALA A 220 -5.90 -17.40 3.95
N GLU A 221 -7.07 -17.10 3.37
CA GLU A 221 -7.36 -17.21 1.94
C GLU A 221 -7.05 -15.91 1.17
N GLU A 222 -6.97 -14.77 1.86
CA GLU A 222 -6.64 -13.49 1.24
C GLU A 222 -5.15 -13.40 0.93
N MET A 223 -4.77 -12.77 -0.16
CA MET A 223 -3.43 -12.42 -0.59
C MET A 223 -3.45 -10.95 -0.99
N THR A 224 -2.29 -10.40 -1.34
CA THR A 224 -2.21 -8.97 -1.71
C THR A 224 -1.48 -8.82 -3.01
N CYS A 225 -1.90 -7.88 -3.85
CA CYS A 225 -1.19 -7.49 -5.06
C CYS A 225 -0.99 -5.97 -5.05
N ALA A 226 0.26 -5.55 -5.22
CA ALA A 226 0.66 -4.16 -5.39
C ALA A 226 0.90 -3.88 -6.87
N ILE A 227 0.19 -2.88 -7.37
CA ILE A 227 0.21 -2.44 -8.76
C ILE A 227 0.77 -1.01 -8.76
N PRO A 228 1.83 -0.72 -9.53
CA PRO A 228 2.26 0.67 -9.74
C PRO A 228 1.09 1.45 -10.34
N ALA A 229 0.70 2.57 -9.74
CA ALA A 229 -0.54 3.27 -10.12
C ALA A 229 -0.58 3.65 -11.61
N ALA A 230 0.57 4.07 -12.16
CA ALA A 230 0.73 4.40 -13.58
C ALA A 230 0.43 3.23 -14.54
N ARG A 231 0.47 1.98 -14.04
CA ARG A 231 0.20 0.76 -14.82
C ARG A 231 -1.24 0.25 -14.63
N LEU A 232 -2.07 0.88 -13.80
CA LEU A 232 -3.41 0.34 -13.51
C LEU A 232 -4.30 0.26 -14.76
N GLY A 233 -4.17 1.20 -15.69
CA GLY A 233 -4.93 1.18 -16.95
C GLY A 233 -4.61 -0.04 -17.83
N GLU A 234 -3.33 -0.39 -17.99
CA GLU A 234 -2.94 -1.59 -18.76
C GLU A 234 -3.33 -2.89 -18.04
N VAL A 235 -3.24 -2.90 -16.70
CA VAL A 235 -3.66 -4.06 -15.89
C VAL A 235 -5.16 -4.32 -16.07
N LEU A 236 -5.98 -3.28 -16.03
CA LEU A 236 -7.43 -3.41 -16.25
C LEU A 236 -7.74 -3.96 -17.65
N ALA A 237 -7.06 -3.46 -18.68
CA ALA A 237 -7.27 -3.95 -20.05
C ALA A 237 -6.92 -5.44 -20.21
N ALA A 238 -5.80 -5.87 -19.61
CA ALA A 238 -5.39 -7.27 -19.60
C ALA A 238 -6.40 -8.14 -18.83
N LEU A 239 -6.81 -7.73 -17.63
CA LEU A 239 -7.77 -8.46 -16.80
C LEU A 239 -9.12 -8.63 -17.47
N ILE A 240 -9.66 -7.59 -18.11
CA ILE A 240 -10.95 -7.66 -18.82
C ILE A 240 -10.89 -8.70 -19.95
N THR A 241 -9.77 -8.74 -20.67
CA THR A 241 -9.56 -9.69 -21.77
C THR A 241 -9.49 -11.13 -21.24
N THR A 242 -8.65 -11.36 -20.21
CA THR A 242 -8.45 -12.69 -19.63
C THR A 242 -9.70 -13.20 -18.91
N ALA A 243 -10.36 -12.36 -18.10
CA ALA A 243 -11.59 -12.74 -17.40
C ALA A 243 -12.72 -13.12 -18.37
N GLY A 244 -12.81 -12.43 -19.52
CA GLY A 244 -13.74 -12.78 -20.57
C GLY A 244 -13.47 -14.15 -21.20
N ALA A 245 -12.19 -14.51 -21.39
CA ALA A 245 -11.79 -15.82 -21.88
C ALA A 245 -12.05 -16.93 -20.85
N ASP A 246 -11.68 -16.70 -19.59
CA ASP A 246 -11.91 -17.62 -18.48
C ASP A 246 -13.40 -17.91 -18.29
N GLY A 247 -14.25 -16.87 -18.35
CA GLY A 247 -15.70 -17.05 -18.27
C GLY A 247 -16.26 -17.94 -19.37
N GLN A 248 -15.77 -17.83 -20.62
CA GLN A 248 -16.21 -18.69 -21.72
C GLN A 248 -15.78 -20.14 -21.52
N VAL A 249 -14.52 -20.38 -21.12
CA VAL A 249 -14.00 -21.73 -20.90
C VAL A 249 -14.64 -22.37 -19.66
N ALA A 250 -14.88 -21.61 -18.59
CA ALA A 250 -15.58 -22.07 -17.39
C ALA A 250 -17.04 -22.45 -17.70
N SER A 251 -17.75 -21.68 -18.54
CA SER A 251 -19.10 -22.03 -18.99
C SER A 251 -19.11 -23.36 -19.74
N TYR A 252 -18.19 -23.55 -20.69
CA TYR A 252 -18.03 -24.81 -21.40
C TYR A 252 -17.74 -25.97 -20.43
N ALA A 253 -16.79 -25.80 -19.51
CA ALA A 253 -16.42 -26.82 -18.54
C ALA A 253 -17.60 -27.17 -17.60
N GLY A 254 -18.40 -26.18 -17.22
CA GLY A 254 -19.62 -26.37 -16.45
C GLY A 254 -20.66 -27.21 -17.20
N GLU A 255 -20.90 -26.93 -18.48
CA GLU A 255 -21.78 -27.73 -19.33
C GLU A 255 -21.26 -29.16 -19.52
N ASP A 256 -19.96 -29.33 -19.72
CA ASP A 256 -19.33 -30.65 -19.86
C ASP A 256 -19.44 -31.47 -18.57
N ALA A 257 -19.28 -30.82 -17.41
CA ALA A 257 -19.38 -31.46 -16.10
C ALA A 257 -20.77 -32.05 -15.80
N LEU A 258 -21.85 -31.46 -16.34
CA LEU A 258 -23.23 -31.98 -16.21
C LEU A 258 -23.40 -33.38 -16.81
N ARG A 259 -22.50 -33.82 -17.71
CA ARG A 259 -22.51 -35.18 -18.25
C ARG A 259 -22.23 -36.24 -17.18
N PHE A 260 -21.68 -35.83 -16.03
CA PHE A 260 -21.30 -36.68 -14.91
C PHE A 260 -22.24 -36.54 -13.70
N SER A 261 -23.31 -35.75 -13.81
CA SER A 261 -24.33 -35.56 -12.77
C SER A 261 -25.58 -36.43 -12.97
#